data_AF-U1PQ41-F1
#
_entry.id   AF-U1PQ41-F1
#
_cell.length_a   1.000
_cell.length_b   1.000
_cell.length_c   1.000
_cell.angle_alpha   90.00
_cell.angle_beta   90.00
_cell.angle_gamma   90.00
#
_symmetry.space_group_name_H-M   'P 1'
#
loop_
_entity.id
_entity.type
_entity.pdbx_description
1 polymer ?
#
loop_
_entity_poly.entity_id
_entity_poly.type
_entity_poly.pdbx_seq_one_letter_code
_entity_poly.pdbx_strand_id
1 'polypeptide(L)'
;MVYDRPGQAAIRGRESLRAFYEEERPLSDGSHELDHVVADGQTVAVRGRFEGQQAGESVGFGFADFHEFDGEGLITRRTTFTDRDEV
;
A
#
# COMPACT_ATOMS: atom_id res chain seq x y z
N MET A 1 1.77 9.01 -10.41
CA MET A 1 1.62 8.03 -9.32
C MET A 1 2.49 6.81 -9.62
N VAL A 2 3.43 6.53 -8.72
CA VAL A 2 4.23 5.30 -8.68
C VAL A 2 3.89 4.57 -7.39
N TYR A 3 3.61 3.27 -7.49
CA TYR A 3 3.44 2.41 -6.33
C TYR A 3 4.60 1.43 -6.26
N ASP A 4 5.39 1.55 -5.20
CA ASP A 4 6.61 0.81 -4.97
C ASP A 4 6.45 -0.14 -3.77
N ARG A 5 6.91 -1.37 -3.95
CA ARG A 5 6.94 -2.41 -2.93
C ARG A 5 8.30 -3.09 -3.08
N PRO A 6 9.22 -2.91 -2.12
CA PRO A 6 10.54 -3.53 -2.20
C PRO A 6 10.44 -5.03 -2.46
N GLY A 7 11.25 -5.54 -3.38
CA GLY A 7 11.19 -6.94 -3.84
C GLY A 7 10.21 -7.19 -5.00
N GLN A 8 9.39 -6.21 -5.40
CA GLN A 8 8.45 -6.31 -6.51
C GLN A 8 8.69 -5.21 -7.55
N ALA A 9 8.21 -5.42 -8.78
CA ALA A 9 8.25 -4.38 -9.81
C ALA A 9 7.28 -3.25 -9.46
N ALA A 10 7.75 -2.00 -9.52
CA ALA A 10 6.90 -0.84 -9.24
C ALA A 10 5.79 -0.68 -10.30
N ILE A 11 4.57 -0.45 -9.83
CA ILE A 11 3.40 -0.16 -10.66
C ILE A 11 3.41 1.34 -10.99
N ARG A 12 3.27 1.68 -12.28
CA ARG A 12 3.36 3.06 -12.76
C ARG A 12 2.09 3.47 -13.49
N GLY A 13 1.56 4.62 -13.12
CA GLY A 13 0.36 5.19 -13.71
C GLY A 13 -0.93 4.72 -13.04
N ARG A 14 -2.00 5.51 -13.21
CA ARG A 14 -3.30 5.27 -12.57
C ARG A 14 -4.01 4.04 -13.13
N GLU A 15 -3.91 3.79 -14.44
CA GLU A 15 -4.54 2.65 -15.10
C GLU A 15 -3.96 1.32 -14.61
N SER A 16 -2.63 1.20 -14.59
CA SER A 16 -1.94 0.03 -14.04
C SER A 16 -2.26 -0.19 -12.56
N LEU A 17 -2.36 0.90 -11.78
CA LEU A 17 -2.74 0.80 -10.36
C LEU A 17 -4.17 0.29 -10.19
N ARG A 18 -5.10 0.78 -11.01
CA ARG A 18 -6.49 0.34 -11.04
C ARG A 18 -6.59 -1.15 -11.38
N ALA A 19 -5.96 -1.57 -12.47
CA ALA A 19 -5.94 -2.98 -12.89
C ALA A 19 -5.39 -3.89 -11.77
N PHE A 20 -4.31 -3.48 -11.11
CA PHE A 20 -3.78 -4.21 -9.97
C PHE A 20 -4.82 -4.39 -8.84
N TYR A 21 -5.51 -3.34 -8.45
CA TYR A 21 -6.48 -3.40 -7.36
C TYR A 21 -7.76 -4.16 -7.70
N GLU A 22 -8.18 -4.15 -8.97
CA GLU A 22 -9.43 -4.77 -9.41
C GLU A 22 -9.26 -6.24 -9.80
N GLU A 23 -8.11 -6.61 -10.38
CA GLU A 23 -7.95 -7.90 -11.07
C GLU A 23 -6.78 -8.73 -10.52
N GLU A 24 -5.69 -8.10 -10.10
CA GLU A 24 -4.43 -8.82 -9.83
C GLU A 24 -4.11 -8.97 -8.34
N ARG A 25 -4.78 -8.23 -7.47
CA ARG A 25 -4.47 -8.22 -6.04
C ARG A 25 -4.78 -9.60 -5.44
N PRO A 26 -3.78 -10.32 -4.89
CA PRO A 26 -3.97 -11.67 -4.34
C PRO A 26 -4.72 -11.70 -3.00
N LEU A 27 -5.11 -10.53 -2.50
CA LEU A 27 -5.75 -10.32 -1.21
C LEU A 27 -7.18 -9.85 -1.40
N SER A 28 -8.13 -10.59 -0.82
CA SER A 28 -9.55 -10.23 -0.76
C SER A 28 -9.99 -9.93 0.68
N ASP A 29 -11.21 -9.39 0.82
CA ASP A 29 -11.85 -9.09 2.12
C ASP A 29 -10.95 -8.36 3.11
N GLY A 30 -10.18 -7.42 2.58
CA GLY A 30 -9.12 -6.75 3.33
C GLY A 30 -9.60 -5.57 4.16
N SER A 31 -9.24 -5.53 5.44
CA SER A 31 -9.37 -4.37 6.33
C SER A 31 -8.01 -3.84 6.76
N HIS A 32 -7.92 -2.52 6.95
CA HIS A 32 -6.72 -1.87 7.48
C HIS A 32 -7.07 -1.16 8.79
N GLU A 33 -6.26 -1.39 9.82
CA GLU A 33 -6.27 -0.62 11.06
C GLU A 33 -5.01 0.26 11.08
N LEU A 34 -5.18 1.56 11.32
CA LEU A 34 -4.06 2.50 11.37
C LEU A 34 -3.61 2.70 12.81
N ASP A 35 -2.37 2.35 13.11
CA ASP A 35 -1.76 2.57 14.42
C ASP A 35 -1.26 4.03 14.54
N HIS A 36 -0.58 4.52 13.49
CA HIS A 36 -0.01 5.88 13.47
C HIS A 36 -0.07 6.51 12.08
N VAL A 37 -0.27 7.82 12.05
CA VAL A 37 -0.16 8.66 10.86
C VAL A 37 0.66 9.90 11.24
N VAL A 38 1.76 10.12 10.54
CA VAL A 38 2.66 11.27 10.74
C VAL A 38 2.79 12.00 9.41
N ALA A 39 2.44 13.29 9.40
CA ALA A 39 2.58 14.16 8.24
C ALA A 39 3.74 15.13 8.44
N ASP A 40 4.55 15.30 7.40
CA ASP A 40 5.63 16.30 7.33
C ASP A 40 5.70 16.87 5.90
N GLY A 41 5.34 18.15 5.75
CA GLY A 41 5.28 18.81 4.45
C GLY A 41 4.39 18.07 3.44
N GLN A 42 5.01 17.61 2.35
CA GLN A 42 4.36 16.86 1.27
C GLN A 42 4.50 15.34 1.42
N THR A 43 4.81 14.87 2.63
CA THR A 43 5.01 13.45 2.92
C THR A 43 4.12 13.01 4.08
N VAL A 44 3.55 11.81 3.97
CA VAL A 44 2.82 11.16 5.06
C VAL A 44 3.35 9.75 5.26
N ALA A 45 3.81 9.45 6.48
CA ALA A 45 4.14 8.10 6.92
C ALA A 45 2.95 7.51 7.69
N VAL A 46 2.57 6.30 7.35
CA VAL A 46 1.48 5.54 7.97
C VAL A 46 2.04 4.23 8.47
N ARG A 47 1.68 3.84 9.68
CA ARG A 47 1.90 2.48 10.21
C ARG A 47 0.55 1.88 10.58
N GLY A 48 0.37 0.60 10.28
CA GLY A 48 -0.83 -0.10 10.67
C GLY A 48 -0.73 -1.60 10.47
N ARG A 49 -1.89 -2.23 10.51
CA ARG A 49 -2.07 -3.66 10.27
C ARG A 49 -3.10 -3.89 9.18
N PHE A 50 -2.83 -4.89 8.37
CA PHE A 50 -3.77 -5.42 7.41
C PHE A 50 -4.26 -6.77 7.91
N GLU A 51 -5.56 -7.02 7.74
CA GLU A 51 -6.17 -8.34 7.85
C GLU A 51 -7.00 -8.62 6.60
N GLY A 52 -7.05 -9.86 6.13
CA GLY A 52 -7.85 -10.25 4.97
C GLY A 52 -7.75 -11.73 4.66
N GLN A 53 -7.97 -12.08 3.40
CA GLN A 53 -7.85 -13.45 2.91
C GLN A 53 -6.87 -13.57 1.74
N GLN A 54 -6.12 -14.67 1.70
CA GLN A 54 -5.23 -15.05 0.60
C GLN A 54 -5.44 -16.53 0.30
N ALA A 55 -5.82 -16.87 -0.94
CA ALA A 55 -6.10 -18.25 -1.35
C ALA A 55 -7.09 -19.01 -0.42
N GLY A 56 -8.04 -18.29 0.21
CA GLY A 56 -9.03 -18.84 1.13
C GLY A 56 -8.56 -18.98 2.59
N GLU A 57 -7.33 -18.57 2.91
CA GLU A 57 -6.79 -18.56 4.26
C GLU A 57 -6.77 -17.14 4.83
N SER A 58 -7.04 -17.02 6.14
CA SER A 58 -6.92 -15.73 6.83
C SER A 58 -5.46 -15.32 6.92
N VAL A 59 -5.22 -14.05 6.60
CA VAL A 59 -3.87 -13.49 6.58
C VAL A 59 -3.85 -12.14 7.27
N GLY A 60 -2.77 -11.88 8.02
CA GLY A 60 -2.56 -10.60 8.68
C GLY A 60 -1.08 -10.24 8.76
N PHE A 61 -0.78 -8.95 8.63
CA PHE A 61 0.58 -8.44 8.67
C PHE A 61 0.62 -6.94 9.00
N GLY A 62 1.73 -6.50 9.57
CA GLY A 62 2.02 -5.09 9.76
C GLY A 62 2.50 -4.44 8.46
N PHE A 63 2.16 -3.16 8.28
CA PHE A 63 2.64 -2.38 7.15
C PHE A 63 3.12 -0.99 7.57
N ALA A 64 4.01 -0.43 6.75
CA ALA A 64 4.39 0.97 6.77
C ALA A 64 4.29 1.54 5.35
N ASP A 65 3.43 2.55 5.17
CA ASP A 65 3.28 3.26 3.91
C ASP A 65 3.89 4.66 3.99
N PHE A 66 4.62 5.04 2.96
CA PHE A 66 5.12 6.39 2.76
C PHE A 66 4.48 6.98 1.51
N HIS A 67 3.75 8.08 1.68
CA HIS A 67 3.07 8.79 0.61
C HIS A 67 3.77 10.11 0.35
N GLU A 68 4.03 10.40 -0.93
CA GLU A 68 4.47 11.71 -1.40
C GLU A 68 3.35 12.36 -2.21
N PHE A 69 3.17 13.68 -2.04
CA PHE A 69 2.10 14.45 -2.64
C PHE A 69 2.67 15.58 -3.53
N ASP A 70 1.96 15.95 -4.59
CA ASP A 70 2.28 17.17 -5.36
C ASP A 70 1.69 18.43 -4.73
N GLY A 71 1.86 19.58 -5.41
CA GLY A 71 1.32 20.87 -4.96
C GLY A 71 -0.21 20.95 -5.01
N GLU A 72 -0.88 20.00 -5.66
CA GLU A 72 -2.34 19.90 -5.72
C GLU A 72 -2.88 18.90 -4.68
N GLY A 73 -2.00 18.31 -3.87
CA GLY A 73 -2.37 17.33 -2.84
C GLY A 73 -2.68 15.94 -3.40
N LEU A 74 -2.26 15.62 -4.63
CA LEU A 74 -2.43 14.30 -5.22
C LEU A 74 -1.22 13.42 -4.91
N ILE A 75 -1.46 12.13 -4.64
CA ILE A 75 -0.39 11.17 -4.40
C ILE A 75 0.43 10.96 -5.68
N THR A 76 1.71 11.33 -5.62
CA THR A 76 2.68 11.13 -6.71
C THR A 76 3.47 9.84 -6.54
N ARG A 77 3.72 9.42 -5.30
CA ARG A 77 4.37 8.15 -4.97
C ARG A 77 3.78 7.55 -3.70
N ARG A 78 3.67 6.23 -3.68
CA ARG A 78 3.46 5.43 -2.47
C ARG A 78 4.52 4.34 -2.42
N THR A 79 5.20 4.19 -1.29
CA THR A 79 6.06 3.05 -1.00
C THR A 79 5.51 2.29 0.19
N THR A 80 5.29 0.99 0.04
CA THR A 80 4.76 0.13 1.11
C THR A 80 5.82 -0.89 1.52
N PHE A 81 6.08 -0.95 2.83
CA PHE A 81 6.86 -2.00 3.48
C PHE A 81 5.93 -2.87 4.31
N THR A 82 6.21 -4.16 4.37
CA THR A 82 5.50 -5.11 5.23
C THR A 82 6.47 -5.78 6.17
N ASP A 83 6.01 -6.22 7.34
CA ASP A 83 6.83 -6.94 8.32
C ASP A 83 7.05 -8.43 7.97
N ARG A 84 6.64 -8.82 6.77
CA ARG A 84 6.89 -10.12 6.14
C ARG A 84 7.31 -9.94 4.69
N ASP A 85 8.12 -10.88 4.20
CA ASP A 85 8.74 -10.84 2.87
C ASP A 85 7.76 -11.22 1.74
N GLU A 86 6.72 -12.01 2.04
CA GLU A 86 5.75 -12.49 1.05
C GLU A 86 4.32 -12.02 1.39
N VAL A 87 3.70 -11.31 0.45
CA VAL A 87 2.30 -10.86 0.45
C VAL A 87 1.73 -11.05 -0.95
#